data_AF-A0AAV9P2K3-F1
#
_entry.id   AF-A0AAV9P2K3-F1
#
_cell.length_a   1.000
_cell.length_b   1.000
_cell.length_c   1.000
_cell.angle_alpha   90.00
_cell.angle_beta   90.00
_cell.angle_gamma   90.00
#
_symmetry.space_group_name_H-M   'P 1'
#
loop_
_entity.id
_entity.type
_entity.pdbx_description
1 polymer ?
#
loop_
_entity_poly.entity_id
_entity_poly.type
_entity_poly.pdbx_seq_one_letter_code
_entity_poly.pdbx_strand_id
1 'polypeptide(L)'
;MRASAIIGLSLAALATSSPIEARQDDSGNVFSVSDFVFGCTTTCDWSFDVTVVGSQLPNHPPVKNAVTCSGSLEDKDFVECSEFGNGNRYVAAYITPANQLRLKYHVTKPRQGAYYEYFGHRKVNAQTSGKPQPTEFTVKEVRAIGVA
;
A
#
# COMPACT_ATOMS: atom_id res chain seq x y z
N MET A 1 -14.77 -44.86 -54.45
CA MET A 1 -14.72 -44.90 -52.98
C MET A 1 -13.36 -44.37 -52.58
N ARG A 2 -13.23 -43.04 -52.34
CA ARG A 2 -13.06 -42.37 -51.04
C ARG A 2 -12.05 -43.07 -50.11
N ALA A 3 -10.90 -42.42 -49.89
CA ALA A 3 -10.04 -42.64 -48.73
C ALA A 3 -9.61 -41.27 -48.19
N SER A 4 -9.75 -41.14 -46.88
CA SER A 4 -9.94 -39.90 -46.14
C SER A 4 -8.64 -39.18 -45.77
N ALA A 5 -8.74 -37.85 -45.71
CA ALA A 5 -7.77 -36.98 -45.05
C ALA A 5 -8.12 -36.83 -43.56
N ILE A 6 -7.13 -36.82 -42.66
CA ILE A 6 -7.26 -36.21 -41.33
C ILE A 6 -5.94 -35.48 -41.03
N ILE A 7 -6.00 -34.15 -41.10
CA ILE A 7 -4.95 -33.22 -40.67
C ILE A 7 -5.17 -33.01 -39.16
N GLY A 8 -4.15 -33.35 -38.36
CA GLY A 8 -4.09 -33.01 -36.95
C GLY A 8 -3.43 -31.64 -36.71
N LEU A 9 -3.35 -31.26 -35.43
CA LEU A 9 -2.92 -29.98 -34.83
C LEU A 9 -4.08 -28.97 -34.65
N SER A 10 -4.26 -28.30 -33.51
CA SER A 10 -3.36 -27.98 -32.40
C SER A 10 -4.17 -27.65 -31.14
N LEU A 11 -3.75 -28.11 -29.96
CA LEU A 11 -4.28 -27.60 -28.69
C LEU A 11 -3.73 -26.19 -28.43
N ALA A 12 -4.62 -25.20 -28.38
CA ALA A 12 -4.29 -23.89 -27.82
C ALA A 12 -4.22 -24.02 -26.30
N ALA A 13 -3.00 -24.06 -25.76
CA ALA A 13 -2.79 -23.87 -24.33
C ALA A 13 -3.00 -22.38 -24.00
N LEU A 14 -4.15 -22.04 -23.41
CA LEU A 14 -4.36 -20.75 -22.79
C LEU A 14 -3.40 -20.64 -21.61
N ALA A 15 -2.40 -19.77 -21.72
CA ALA A 15 -1.51 -19.41 -20.63
C ALA A 15 -2.36 -18.79 -19.50
N THR A 16 -2.58 -19.55 -18.43
CA THR A 16 -3.09 -18.99 -17.18
C THR A 16 -1.98 -18.14 -16.59
N SER A 17 -2.06 -16.82 -16.77
CA SER A 17 -1.29 -15.88 -15.97
C SER A 17 -1.82 -15.94 -14.54
N SER A 18 -1.35 -16.91 -13.78
CA SER A 18 -1.55 -16.92 -12.33
C SER A 18 -0.90 -15.67 -11.74
N PRO A 19 -1.55 -14.95 -10.82
CA PRO A 19 -0.87 -13.90 -10.07
C PRO A 19 0.33 -14.57 -9.39
N ILE A 20 1.53 -14.12 -9.75
CA ILE A 20 2.75 -14.50 -9.05
C ILE A 20 2.59 -13.94 -7.64
N GLU A 21 2.24 -14.80 -6.68
CA GLU A 21 2.49 -14.51 -5.27
C GLU A 21 4.00 -14.43 -5.10
N ALA A 22 4.52 -13.22 -5.27
CA ALA A 22 5.91 -12.91 -5.02
C ALA A 22 6.20 -13.25 -3.56
N ARG A 23 7.08 -14.23 -3.35
CA ARG A 23 7.63 -14.57 -2.04
C ARG A 23 8.22 -13.29 -1.42
N GLN A 24 7.69 -12.90 -0.26
CA GLN A 24 8.20 -11.82 0.56
C GLN A 24 9.64 -12.15 0.98
N ASP A 25 10.60 -11.45 0.37
CA ASP A 25 11.95 -11.30 0.91
C ASP A 25 11.87 -10.35 2.11
N ASP A 26 12.44 -10.74 3.25
CA ASP A 26 12.37 -10.01 4.53
C ASP A 26 13.29 -8.76 4.56
N SER A 27 13.83 -8.36 3.40
CA SER A 27 14.41 -7.03 3.11
C SER A 27 13.38 -6.01 2.58
N GLY A 28 12.09 -6.28 2.89
CA GLY A 28 10.91 -5.79 2.16
C GLY A 28 10.63 -4.29 2.20
N ASN A 29 9.75 -3.88 1.28
CA ASN A 29 9.17 -2.55 1.27
C ASN A 29 8.42 -2.29 2.58
N VAL A 30 8.65 -1.13 3.19
CA VAL A 30 8.03 -0.74 4.44
C VAL A 30 7.61 0.72 4.42
N PHE A 31 6.65 1.03 5.28
CA PHE A 31 6.33 2.40 5.65
C PHE A 31 7.04 2.72 6.95
N SER A 32 7.90 3.74 6.96
CA SER A 32 8.53 4.24 8.17
C SER A 32 7.73 5.43 8.66
N VAL A 33 7.12 5.28 9.83
CA VAL A 33 6.29 6.28 10.49
C VAL A 33 7.12 6.99 11.57
N SER A 34 7.05 8.31 11.60
CA SER A 34 7.63 9.18 12.62
C SER A 34 6.60 10.17 13.16
N ASP A 35 6.92 10.77 14.30
CA ASP A 35 6.08 11.80 14.95
C ASP A 35 4.61 11.39 15.12
N PHE A 36 4.38 10.10 15.41
CA PHE A 36 3.04 9.55 15.53
C PHE A 36 2.30 10.07 16.77
N VAL A 37 1.18 10.74 16.51
CA VAL A 37 0.22 11.23 17.50
C VAL A 37 -1.15 10.65 17.16
N PHE A 38 -1.79 10.05 18.15
CA PHE A 38 -3.18 9.60 18.07
C PHE A 38 -3.82 9.82 19.42
N GLY A 39 -4.85 10.65 19.49
CA GLY A 39 -5.48 11.05 20.73
C GLY A 39 -6.99 11.14 20.59
N CYS A 40 -7.71 10.79 21.66
CA CYS A 40 -9.16 10.93 21.72
C CYS A 40 -9.54 11.92 22.81
N THR A 41 -10.15 13.04 22.42
CA THR A 41 -10.83 13.96 23.33
C THR A 41 -12.33 13.92 23.05
N THR A 42 -12.92 15.01 22.51
CA THR A 42 -14.26 15.00 21.93
C THR A 42 -14.29 14.26 20.60
N THR A 43 -13.22 14.41 19.80
CA THR A 43 -12.92 13.69 18.57
C THR A 43 -11.68 12.83 18.76
N CYS A 44 -11.52 11.79 17.94
CA CYS A 44 -10.33 10.96 17.90
C CYS A 44 -9.53 11.29 16.65
N ASP A 45 -8.45 12.05 16.83
CA ASP A 45 -7.65 12.59 15.75
C ASP A 45 -6.25 11.99 15.75
N TRP A 46 -5.65 11.91 14.57
CA TRP A 46 -4.32 11.33 14.37
C TRP A 46 -3.50 12.16 13.38
N SER A 47 -2.19 12.17 13.60
CA SER A 47 -1.22 12.82 12.74
C SER A 47 0.12 12.11 12.84
N PHE A 48 0.84 11.98 11.72
CA PHE A 48 2.19 11.43 11.68
C PHE A 48 2.87 11.76 10.36
N ASP A 49 4.20 11.64 10.34
CA ASP A 49 4.99 11.70 9.14
C ASP A 49 5.30 10.28 8.64
N VAL A 50 5.32 10.08 7.32
CA VAL A 50 5.62 8.78 6.72
C VAL A 50 6.58 8.89 5.54
N THR A 51 7.52 7.96 5.50
CA THR A 51 8.33 7.68 4.30
C THR A 51 8.06 6.27 3.82
N VAL A 52 8.14 6.09 2.50
CA VAL A 52 8.05 4.77 1.87
C VAL A 52 9.46 4.32 1.55
N VAL A 53 9.92 3.30 2.25
CA VAL A 53 11.22 2.66 2.01
C VAL A 53 10.96 1.47 1.11
N GLY A 54 11.62 1.43 -0.04
CA GLY A 54 11.50 0.31 -0.96
C GLY A 54 12.77 0.13 -1.78
N SER A 55 13.09 -1.14 -2.03
CA SER A 55 14.22 -1.57 -2.88
C SER A 55 13.74 -2.03 -4.26
N GLN A 56 12.43 -2.26 -4.45
CA GLN A 56 11.85 -2.84 -5.67
C GLN A 56 11.58 -1.79 -6.74
N LEU A 57 12.64 -1.31 -7.39
CA LEU A 57 12.56 -0.51 -8.60
C LEU A 57 12.21 -1.39 -9.82
N PRO A 58 11.42 -0.90 -10.79
CA PRO A 58 10.95 0.48 -10.95
C PRO A 58 9.52 0.72 -10.45
N ASN A 59 8.80 -0.28 -9.91
CA ASN A 59 7.36 -0.18 -9.64
C ASN A 59 7.05 0.36 -8.24
N HIS A 60 7.98 0.19 -7.28
CA HIS A 60 7.86 0.69 -5.92
C HIS A 60 8.97 1.73 -5.62
N PRO A 61 8.93 2.92 -6.24
CA PRO A 61 9.93 3.95 -5.98
C PRO A 61 9.84 4.43 -4.53
N PRO A 62 10.97 4.60 -3.82
CA PRO A 62 10.95 5.15 -2.47
C PRO A 62 10.48 6.60 -2.45
N VAL A 63 9.91 6.99 -1.31
CA VAL A 63 9.52 8.37 -1.01
C VAL A 63 10.60 8.96 -0.10
N LYS A 64 11.48 9.79 -0.67
CA LYS A 64 12.68 10.32 0.00
C LYS A 64 12.37 11.37 1.07
N ASN A 65 11.34 12.17 0.86
CA ASN A 65 10.91 13.21 1.80
C ASN A 65 9.71 12.67 2.56
N ALA A 66 9.71 12.80 3.89
CA ALA A 66 8.54 12.46 4.67
C ALA A 66 7.33 13.27 4.23
N VAL A 67 6.16 12.65 4.28
CA VAL A 67 4.88 13.30 4.02
C VAL A 67 4.02 13.20 5.26
N THR A 68 3.38 14.29 5.62
CA THR A 68 2.49 14.35 6.77
C THR A 68 1.13 13.78 6.40
N CYS A 69 0.65 12.85 7.20
CA CYS A 69 -0.68 12.27 7.14
C CYS A 69 -1.46 12.73 8.37
N SER A 70 -2.71 13.12 8.19
CA SER A 70 -3.59 13.47 9.31
C SER A 70 -5.04 13.14 8.98
N GLY A 71 -5.85 12.90 10.01
CA GLY A 71 -7.26 12.60 9.89
C GLY A 71 -7.88 12.29 11.24
N SER A 72 -9.06 11.67 11.21
CA SER A 72 -9.84 11.32 12.39
C SER A 72 -10.38 9.88 12.31
N LEU A 73 -10.98 9.39 13.39
CA LEU A 73 -11.78 8.14 13.35
C LEU A 73 -13.16 8.34 12.71
N GLU A 74 -13.54 9.57 12.37
CA GLU A 74 -14.79 9.83 11.66
C GLU A 74 -14.68 9.49 10.17
N ASP A 75 -13.46 9.53 9.63
CA ASP A 75 -13.14 9.12 8.27
C ASP A 75 -13.62 7.70 8.00
N LYS A 76 -14.21 7.49 6.81
CA LYS A 76 -14.76 6.19 6.42
C LYS A 76 -13.82 5.38 5.54
N ASP A 77 -12.77 6.01 5.02
CA ASP A 77 -11.78 5.41 4.13
C ASP A 77 -10.43 6.14 4.22
N PHE A 78 -9.47 5.73 3.40
CA PHE A 78 -8.17 6.36 3.23
C PHE A 78 -8.28 7.86 2.93
N VAL A 79 -7.59 8.66 3.75
CA VAL A 79 -7.35 10.08 3.54
C VAL A 79 -5.97 10.24 2.90
N GLU A 80 -5.89 10.99 1.81
CA GLU A 80 -4.61 11.30 1.18
C GLU A 80 -3.75 12.15 2.11
N CYS A 81 -2.50 11.75 2.28
CA CYS A 81 -1.51 12.54 3.01
C CYS A 81 -1.12 13.78 2.18
N SER A 82 -0.35 14.68 2.78
CA SER A 82 0.20 15.84 2.05
C SER A 82 0.84 15.43 0.73
N GLU A 83 0.56 16.22 -0.30
CA GLU A 83 0.96 15.93 -1.68
C GLU A 83 2.48 15.87 -1.78
N PHE A 84 2.96 14.92 -2.59
CA PHE A 84 4.35 14.90 -2.99
C PHE A 84 4.48 15.13 -4.50
N GLY A 85 5.21 16.18 -4.87
CA GLY A 85 5.63 16.42 -6.24
C GLY A 85 4.52 16.30 -7.30
N ASN A 86 4.77 15.51 -8.36
CA ASN A 86 4.11 15.61 -9.66
C ASN A 86 2.83 14.74 -9.84
N GLY A 87 2.08 14.46 -8.78
CA GLY A 87 0.76 13.78 -8.83
C GLY A 87 0.74 12.31 -9.32
N ASN A 88 1.88 11.71 -9.65
CA ASN A 88 1.96 10.33 -10.16
C ASN A 88 2.12 9.27 -9.08
N ARG A 89 2.19 9.68 -7.82
CA ARG A 89 2.16 8.77 -6.69
C ARG A 89 1.26 9.47 -5.63
N TYR A 90 0.72 8.77 -4.64
CA TYR A 90 0.26 9.40 -3.37
C TYR A 90 0.40 8.39 -2.22
N VAL A 91 0.46 8.86 -0.97
CA VAL A 91 0.33 8.01 0.23
C VAL A 91 -0.98 8.40 0.87
N ALA A 92 -1.73 7.42 1.33
CA ALA A 92 -2.97 7.64 2.04
C ALA A 92 -3.00 6.80 3.32
N ALA A 93 -3.70 7.30 4.33
CA ALA A 93 -3.76 6.70 5.64
C ALA A 93 -5.19 6.66 6.18
N TYR A 94 -5.46 5.70 7.05
CA TYR A 94 -6.73 5.58 7.75
C TYR A 94 -6.52 4.77 9.04
N ILE A 95 -7.08 5.23 10.16
CA ILE A 95 -7.15 4.43 11.39
C ILE A 95 -8.58 3.93 11.56
N THR A 96 -8.75 2.60 11.61
CA THR A 96 -10.07 2.01 11.84
C THR A 96 -10.54 2.22 13.28
N PRO A 97 -11.86 2.10 13.58
CA PRO A 97 -12.38 2.10 14.95
C PRO A 97 -11.79 1.00 15.85
N ALA A 98 -11.18 -0.05 15.27
CA ALA A 98 -10.46 -1.09 16.00
C ALA A 98 -8.99 -0.71 16.34
N ASN A 99 -8.63 0.57 16.16
CA ASN A 99 -7.29 1.12 16.30
C ASN A 99 -6.25 0.42 15.40
N GLN A 100 -6.62 0.17 14.15
CA GLN A 100 -5.71 -0.36 13.15
C GLN A 100 -5.34 0.76 12.17
N LEU A 101 -4.09 1.21 12.22
CA LEU A 101 -3.52 2.07 11.19
C LEU A 101 -3.39 1.26 9.90
N ARG A 102 -3.93 1.81 8.82
CA ARG A 102 -3.84 1.31 7.45
C ARG A 102 -3.13 2.35 6.62
N LEU A 103 -2.15 1.92 5.85
CA LEU A 103 -1.36 2.75 4.94
C LEU A 103 -1.52 2.21 3.53
N LYS A 104 -1.64 3.12 2.57
CA LYS A 104 -1.68 2.84 1.14
C LYS A 104 -0.64 3.71 0.45
N TYR A 105 0.17 3.11 -0.41
CA TYR A 105 1.03 3.82 -1.35
C TYR A 105 0.58 3.52 -2.77
N HIS A 106 0.20 4.56 -3.51
CA HIS A 106 -0.24 4.46 -4.89
C HIS A 106 0.83 5.01 -5.82
N VAL A 107 1.06 4.32 -6.94
CA VAL A 107 2.02 4.73 -7.98
C VAL A 107 1.38 4.54 -9.34
N THR A 108 1.20 5.62 -10.08
CA THR A 108 0.75 5.63 -11.48
C THR A 108 1.94 5.68 -12.43
N LYS A 109 1.87 4.91 -13.52
CA LYS A 109 2.80 4.95 -14.64
C LYS A 109 2.05 5.32 -15.93
N PRO A 110 1.81 6.62 -16.19
CA PRO A 110 0.94 7.05 -17.29
C PRO A 110 1.40 6.54 -18.66
N ARG A 111 2.72 6.51 -18.91
CA ARG A 111 3.29 6.01 -20.17
C ARG A 111 3.06 4.52 -20.42
N GLN A 112 2.75 3.76 -19.36
CA GLN A 112 2.53 2.32 -19.42
C GLN A 112 1.03 1.97 -19.24
N GLY A 113 0.16 2.96 -19.00
CA GLY A 113 -1.24 2.70 -18.67
C GLY A 113 -1.46 1.95 -17.36
N ALA A 114 -0.43 1.84 -16.52
CA ALA A 114 -0.41 0.96 -15.36
C ALA A 114 -0.48 1.74 -14.03
N TYR A 115 -1.01 1.10 -13.00
CA TYR A 115 -0.91 1.57 -11.62
C TYR A 115 -0.60 0.44 -10.64
N TYR A 116 -0.01 0.81 -9.51
CA TYR A 116 0.35 -0.07 -8.43
C TYR A 116 -0.13 0.50 -7.10
N GLU A 117 -0.71 -0.35 -6.26
CA GLU A 117 -1.10 -0.01 -4.90
C GLU A 117 -0.44 -0.98 -3.92
N TYR A 118 0.17 -0.41 -2.88
CA TYR A 118 0.89 -1.14 -1.84
C TYR A 118 0.27 -0.83 -0.49
N PHE A 119 0.01 -1.87 0.30
CA PHE A 119 -0.75 -1.75 1.54
C PHE A 119 0.04 -2.25 2.73
N GLY A 120 -0.03 -1.50 3.81
CA GLY A 120 0.48 -1.87 5.13
C GLY A 120 -0.59 -1.69 6.18
N HIS A 121 -0.52 -2.45 7.27
CA HIS A 121 -1.33 -2.16 8.45
C HIS A 121 -0.64 -2.55 9.75
N ARG A 122 -0.97 -1.85 10.83
CA ARG A 122 -0.44 -2.09 12.17
C ARG A 122 -1.44 -1.66 13.23
N LYS A 123 -1.51 -2.40 14.34
CA LYS A 123 -2.28 -1.98 15.51
C LYS A 123 -1.57 -0.83 16.21
N VAL A 124 -2.32 0.22 16.51
CA VAL A 124 -1.86 1.41 17.24
C VAL A 124 -2.72 1.62 18.48
N ASN A 125 -2.25 2.43 19.41
CA ASN A 125 -3.03 2.82 20.59
C ASN A 125 -3.14 4.34 20.65
N ALA A 126 -4.32 4.85 21.01
CA ALA A 126 -4.47 6.25 21.34
C ALA A 126 -3.68 6.56 22.62
N GLN A 127 -3.02 7.71 22.68
CA GLN A 127 -2.30 8.19 23.87
C GLN A 127 -3.22 8.25 25.09
N THR A 128 -4.50 8.55 24.88
CA THR A 128 -5.52 8.59 25.94
C THR A 128 -5.98 7.21 26.44
N SER A 129 -5.57 6.11 25.79
CA SER A 129 -5.88 4.76 26.25
C SER A 129 -5.05 4.29 27.45
N GLY A 130 -4.07 5.10 27.90
CA GLY A 130 -3.14 4.73 28.98
C GLY A 130 -2.12 3.65 28.59
N LYS A 131 -2.12 3.20 27.33
CA LYS A 131 -1.12 2.27 26.78
C LYS A 131 -0.02 3.05 26.07
N PRO A 132 1.26 2.78 26.38
CA PRO A 132 2.37 3.39 25.64
C PRO A 132 2.27 3.07 24.14
N GLN A 133 2.38 4.11 23.32
CA GLN A 133 2.47 4.01 21.87
C GLN A 133 3.78 4.69 21.44
N PRO A 134 4.70 3.97 20.77
CA PRO A 134 5.90 4.62 20.23
C PRO A 134 5.51 5.63 19.15
N THR A 135 6.23 6.76 19.13
CA THR A 135 6.08 7.83 18.13
C THR A 135 6.73 7.46 16.79
N GLU A 136 7.67 6.52 16.82
CA GLU A 136 8.38 6.02 15.64
C GLU A 136 8.20 4.52 15.52
N PHE A 137 7.84 4.05 14.32
CA PHE A 137 7.73 2.64 14.05
C PHE A 137 7.65 2.33 12.56
N THR A 138 7.89 1.07 12.22
CA THR A 138 7.76 0.56 10.86
C THR A 138 6.47 -0.24 10.69
N VAL A 139 5.84 -0.10 9.52
CA VAL A 139 4.72 -0.93 9.07
C VAL A 139 5.19 -1.72 7.86
N LYS A 140 5.15 -3.06 7.96
CA LYS A 140 5.48 -3.94 6.83
C LYS A 140 4.41 -3.82 5.74
N GLU A 141 4.83 -3.80 4.49
CA GLU A 141 3.92 -4.03 3.37
C GLU A 141 3.41 -5.48 3.43
N VAL A 142 2.10 -5.67 3.33
CA VAL A 142 1.43 -6.98 3.42
C VAL A 142 0.69 -7.37 2.14
N ARG A 143 0.48 -6.42 1.22
CA ARG A 143 -0.23 -6.65 -0.04
C ARG A 143 0.19 -5.64 -1.08
N ALA A 144 0.39 -6.11 -2.31
CA ALA A 144 0.54 -5.30 -3.50
C ALA A 144 -0.55 -5.64 -4.52
N ILE A 145 -1.03 -4.65 -5.26
CA ILE A 145 -1.93 -4.79 -6.41
C ILE A 145 -1.26 -4.06 -7.57
N GLY A 146 -1.25 -4.69 -8.74
CA GLY A 146 -0.80 -4.06 -9.99
C GLY A 146 -1.85 -4.28 -11.07
N VAL A 147 -2.16 -3.23 -11.81
CA VAL A 147 -3.01 -3.29 -13.01
C VAL A 147 -2.23 -2.66 -14.15
N ALA A 148 -2.16 -3.36 -15.27
CA ALA A 148 -1.43 -2.98 -16.48
C ALA A 148 -2.31 -3.23 -17.71
#